data_AF-A0AAN0LXW7-F1
#
_entry.id   AF-A0AAN0LXW7-F1
#
_cell.length_a   1.000
_cell.length_b   1.000
_cell.length_c   1.000
_cell.angle_alpha   90.00
_cell.angle_beta   90.00
_cell.angle_gamma   90.00
#
_symmetry.space_group_name_H-M   'P 1'
#
loop_
_entity.id
_entity.type
_entity.pdbx_description
1 polymer ?
#
loop_
_entity_poly.entity_id
_entity_poly.type
_entity_poly.pdbx_seq_one_letter_code
_entity_poly.pdbx_strand_id
1 'polypeptide(L)'
;MTEYEHTIAILILTLKQIKGIGNKAVIRILQRNKVKIVEVKAVDVKFLETLDMLNYLSKSDMNENDWDQFLKVSHQVLNTAISNGIQIIHCYMKDYPGKVNGKS
;
A
#
# COMPACT_ATOMS: atom_id res chain seq x y z
N MET A 1 -9.00 12.91 -5.49
CA MET A 1 -8.24 12.11 -4.51
C MET A 1 -7.72 13.06 -3.45
N THR A 2 -8.00 12.78 -2.18
CA THR A 2 -7.46 13.55 -1.04
C THR A 2 -5.99 13.19 -0.79
N GLU A 3 -5.28 14.00 0.00
CA GLU A 3 -3.89 13.70 0.40
C GLU A 3 -3.80 12.36 1.15
N TYR A 4 -4.79 12.05 1.99
CA TYR A 4 -4.87 10.78 2.70
C TYR A 4 -5.05 9.60 1.73
N GLU A 5 -5.99 9.68 0.79
CA GLU A 5 -6.20 8.64 -0.24
C GLU A 5 -4.95 8.43 -1.10
N HIS A 6 -4.27 9.53 -1.47
CA HIS A 6 -3.00 9.47 -2.18
C HIS A 6 -1.93 8.73 -1.36
N THR A 7 -1.81 9.03 -0.08
CA THR A 7 -0.88 8.38 0.86
C THR A 7 -1.16 6.88 0.97
N ILE A 8 -2.43 6.48 1.09
CA ILE A 8 -2.81 5.07 1.14
C ILE A 8 -2.55 4.35 -0.19
N ALA A 9 -2.78 5.01 -1.33
CA ALA A 9 -2.47 4.46 -2.65
C ALA A 9 -0.96 4.19 -2.77
N ILE A 10 -0.09 5.11 -2.34
CA ILE A 10 1.36 4.91 -2.29
C ILE A 10 1.72 3.71 -1.41
N LEU A 11 1.14 3.61 -0.22
CA LEU A 11 1.37 2.46 0.68
C LEU A 11 1.04 1.13 -0.01
N ILE A 12 -0.14 1.03 -0.62
CA ILE A 12 -0.61 -0.20 -1.27
C ILE A 12 0.28 -0.57 -2.46
N LEU A 13 0.64 0.41 -3.30
CA LEU A 13 1.52 0.19 -4.45
C LEU A 13 2.91 -0.25 -4.00
N THR A 14 3.43 0.33 -2.92
CA THR A 14 4.73 -0.01 -2.34
C THR A 14 4.74 -1.44 -1.83
N LEU A 15 3.73 -1.84 -1.05
CA LEU A 15 3.61 -3.21 -0.54
C LEU A 15 3.52 -4.24 -1.67
N LYS A 16 2.93 -3.89 -2.82
CA LYS A 16 2.84 -4.77 -3.99
C LYS A 16 4.15 -4.97 -4.75
N GLN A 17 5.15 -4.11 -4.53
CA GLN A 17 6.48 -4.32 -5.13
C GLN A 17 7.24 -5.47 -4.46
N ILE A 18 6.89 -5.79 -3.22
CA ILE A 18 7.56 -6.82 -2.44
C ILE A 18 7.23 -8.21 -3.02
N LYS A 19 8.27 -8.96 -3.37
CA LYS A 19 8.14 -10.32 -3.90
C LYS A 19 7.37 -11.21 -2.90
N GLY A 20 6.32 -11.88 -3.38
CA GLY A 20 5.48 -12.76 -2.56
C GLY A 20 4.30 -12.06 -1.86
N ILE A 21 4.23 -10.73 -1.88
CA ILE A 21 3.11 -9.98 -1.29
C ILE A 21 1.99 -9.77 -2.33
N GLY A 22 1.05 -10.72 -2.36
CA GLY A 22 -0.18 -10.61 -3.15
C GLY A 22 -1.28 -9.78 -2.47
N ASN A 23 -2.40 -9.54 -3.17
CA ASN A 23 -3.53 -8.75 -2.67
C ASN A 23 -4.03 -9.20 -1.28
N LYS A 24 -4.14 -10.50 -1.02
CA LYS A 24 -4.57 -11.03 0.29
C LYS A 24 -3.59 -10.71 1.42
N ALA A 25 -2.29 -10.64 1.12
CA ALA A 25 -1.28 -10.25 2.11
C ALA A 25 -1.38 -8.74 2.38
N VAL A 26 -1.47 -7.91 1.33
CA VAL A 26 -1.68 -6.45 1.46
C VAL A 26 -2.88 -6.14 2.35
N ILE A 27 -4.06 -6.72 2.08
CA ILE A 27 -5.26 -6.45 2.90
C ILE A 27 -5.03 -6.83 4.37
N ARG A 28 -4.36 -7.95 4.65
CA ARG A 28 -4.07 -8.37 6.02
C ARG A 28 -3.06 -7.45 6.70
N ILE A 29 -2.04 -6.97 6.00
CA ILE A 29 -1.08 -5.96 6.49
C ILE A 29 -1.83 -4.67 6.84
N LEU A 30 -2.72 -4.20 5.95
CA LEU A 30 -3.53 -2.99 6.21
C LEU A 30 -4.44 -3.15 7.44
N GLN A 31 -5.11 -4.30 7.57
CA GLN A 31 -5.99 -4.58 8.71
C GLN A 31 -5.23 -4.63 10.05
N ARG A 32 -4.07 -5.27 10.08
CA ARG A 32 -3.22 -5.37 11.29
C ARG A 32 -2.66 -4.02 11.71
N ASN A 33 -2.32 -3.17 10.74
CA ASN A 33 -1.71 -1.87 10.98
C ASN A 33 -2.73 -0.72 10.93
N LYS A 34 -4.04 -1.01 11.04
CA LYS A 34 -5.11 -0.02 10.85
C LYS A 34 -4.96 1.26 11.67
N VAL A 35 -4.48 1.16 12.91
CA VAL A 35 -4.30 2.31 13.81
C VAL A 35 -3.20 3.22 13.28
N LYS A 36 -2.02 2.65 12.98
CA LYS A 36 -0.88 3.38 12.39
C LYS A 36 -1.24 4.02 11.05
N ILE A 37 -2.02 3.31 10.24
CA ILE A 37 -2.44 3.76 8.92
C ILE A 37 -3.40 4.95 8.99
N VAL A 38 -4.29 5.01 9.98
CA VAL A 38 -5.19 6.17 10.14
C VAL A 38 -4.43 7.45 10.50
N GLU A 39 -3.29 7.31 11.17
CA GLU A 39 -2.46 8.43 11.63
C GLU A 39 -1.37 8.85 10.63
N VAL A 40 -1.19 8.10 9.54
CA VAL A 40 -0.10 8.33 8.59
C VAL A 40 -0.36 9.58 7.73
N LYS A 41 0.61 10.50 7.71
CA LYS A 41 0.58 11.71 6.86
C LYS A 41 1.40 11.58 5.59
N ALA A 42 2.41 10.72 5.60
CA ALA A 42 3.26 10.40 4.46
C ALA A 42 3.82 8.98 4.64
N VAL A 43 3.99 8.25 3.53
CA VAL A 43 4.64 6.94 3.54
C VAL A 43 6.12 7.15 3.25
N ASP A 44 6.96 6.94 4.25
CA ASP A 44 8.42 6.91 4.13
C ASP A 44 8.97 5.55 4.57
N VAL A 45 10.28 5.35 4.40
CA VAL A 45 10.96 4.10 4.79
C VAL A 45 10.74 3.79 6.27
N LYS A 46 10.85 4.81 7.14
CA LYS A 46 10.65 4.65 8.59
C LYS A 46 9.25 4.12 8.92
N PHE A 47 8.21 4.66 8.28
CA PHE A 47 6.86 4.19 8.46
C PHE A 47 6.71 2.73 8.00
N LEU A 48 7.25 2.37 6.83
CA LEU A 48 7.19 1.01 6.29
C LEU A 48 7.87 -0.01 7.21
N GLU A 49 9.00 0.34 7.80
CA GLU A 49 9.69 -0.48 8.81
C GLU A 49 8.88 -0.68 10.09
N THR A 50 7.94 0.23 10.40
CA THR A 50 7.05 0.05 11.56
C THR A 50 5.91 -0.94 11.33
N LEU A 51 5.63 -1.33 10.07
CA LEU A 51 4.50 -2.20 9.77
C LEU A 51 4.73 -3.62 10.29
N ASP A 52 3.72 -4.19 10.96
CA ASP A 52 3.76 -5.61 11.31
C ASP A 52 3.60 -6.46 10.04
N MET A 53 4.73 -6.99 9.55
CA MET A 53 4.84 -7.83 8.36
C MET A 53 5.54 -9.16 8.63
N LEU A 54 5.84 -9.49 9.89
CA LEU A 54 6.71 -10.63 10.27
C LEU A 54 6.17 -12.01 9.88
N ASN A 55 4.87 -12.10 9.57
CA ASN A 55 4.26 -13.34 9.04
C ASN A 55 4.38 -13.47 7.51
N TYR A 56 4.97 -12.48 6.84
CA TYR A 56 5.10 -12.43 5.38
C TYR A 56 6.54 -12.24 4.92
N LEU A 57 7.38 -11.63 5.75
CA LEU A 57 8.80 -11.41 5.49
C LEU A 57 9.58 -11.78 6.74
N SER A 58 10.69 -12.50 6.57
CA SER A 58 11.67 -12.62 7.64
C SER A 58 12.38 -11.26 7.83
N LYS A 59 13.05 -11.05 8.97
CA LYS A 59 13.79 -9.81 9.21
C LYS A 59 14.92 -9.59 8.19
N SER A 60 15.52 -10.65 7.66
CA SER A 60 16.51 -10.54 6.58
C SER A 60 15.87 -10.05 5.28
N ASP A 61 14.72 -10.59 4.90
CA ASP A 61 13.99 -10.16 3.70
C ASP A 61 13.51 -8.70 3.79
N MET A 62 13.20 -8.22 5.00
CA MET A 62 12.82 -6.82 5.22
C MET A 62 13.98 -5.84 4.99
N ASN A 63 15.21 -6.24 5.36
CA ASN A 63 16.42 -5.43 5.22
C ASN A 63 16.99 -5.48 3.80
N GLU A 64 16.63 -6.49 3.01
CA GLU A 64 17.01 -6.64 1.60
C GLU A 64 16.10 -5.86 0.64
N ASN A 65 14.94 -5.36 1.12
CA ASN A 65 14.05 -4.57 0.30
C ASN A 65 14.61 -3.16 0.07
N ASP A 66 14.70 -2.78 -1.20
CA ASP A 66 15.00 -1.41 -1.60
C ASP A 66 13.75 -0.52 -1.46
N TRP A 67 13.44 -0.16 -0.22
CA TRP A 67 12.24 0.62 0.13
C TRP A 67 12.19 1.96 -0.60
N ASP A 68 13.34 2.62 -0.75
CA ASP A 68 13.43 3.89 -1.47
C ASP A 68 13.08 3.71 -2.95
N GLN A 69 13.59 2.66 -3.59
CA GLN A 69 13.23 2.35 -4.98
C GLN A 69 11.75 1.99 -5.12
N PHE A 70 11.18 1.22 -4.18
CA PHE A 70 9.75 0.88 -4.21
C PHE A 70 8.85 2.10 -4.03
N LEU A 71 9.22 3.01 -3.13
CA LEU A 71 8.51 4.28 -2.95
C LEU A 71 8.58 5.12 -4.21
N LYS A 72 9.78 5.29 -4.80
CA LYS A 72 9.97 6.04 -6.04
C LYS A 72 9.11 5.50 -7.17
N VAL A 73 9.11 4.18 -7.37
CA VAL A 73 8.27 3.53 -8.39
C VAL A 73 6.78 3.75 -8.10
N SER A 74 6.35 3.62 -6.84
CA SER A 74 4.94 3.80 -6.46
C SER A 74 4.46 5.23 -6.70
N HIS A 75 5.28 6.23 -6.40
CA HIS A 75 5.02 7.63 -6.72
C HIS A 75 4.93 7.85 -8.23
N GLN A 76 5.86 7.30 -9.00
CA GLN A 76 5.82 7.41 -10.46
C GLN A 76 4.54 6.80 -11.04
N VAL A 77 4.18 5.57 -10.63
CA VAL A 77 2.97 4.89 -11.09
C VAL A 77 1.72 5.70 -10.77
N LEU A 78 1.57 6.21 -9.54
CA LEU A 78 0.42 7.00 -9.14
C LEU A 78 0.33 8.33 -9.91
N ASN A 79 1.45 9.05 -10.03
CA ASN A 79 1.51 10.30 -10.76
C ASN A 79 1.21 10.13 -12.25
N THR A 80 1.76 9.07 -12.87
CA THR A 80 1.47 8.74 -14.28
C THR A 80 0.01 8.33 -14.47
N ALA A 81 -0.60 7.58 -13.54
CA ALA A 81 -2.02 7.27 -13.62
C ALA A 81 -2.87 8.55 -13.58
N ILE A 82 -2.60 9.44 -12.61
CA ILE A 82 -3.32 10.72 -12.46
C ILE A 82 -3.14 11.60 -13.71
N SER A 83 -1.93 11.72 -14.25
CA SER A 83 -1.67 12.54 -15.44
C SER A 83 -2.38 12.03 -16.69
N ASN A 84 -2.65 10.72 -16.75
CA ASN A 84 -3.41 10.08 -17.82
C ASN A 84 -4.93 10.05 -17.56
N GLY A 85 -5.41 10.69 -16.49
CA GLY A 85 -6.82 10.67 -16.12
C GLY A 85 -7.31 9.31 -15.60
N ILE A 86 -6.40 8.42 -15.21
CA ILE A 86 -6.73 7.10 -14.63
C ILE A 86 -6.95 7.25 -13.13
N GLN A 87 -8.15 6.94 -12.68
CA GLN A 87 -8.48 6.95 -11.26
C GLN A 87 -8.02 5.64 -10.59
N ILE A 88 -7.11 5.75 -9.62
CA ILE A 88 -6.74 4.63 -8.75
C ILE A 88 -7.68 4.61 -7.55
N ILE A 89 -8.43 3.51 -7.38
CA ILE A 89 -9.34 3.30 -6.24
C ILE A 89 -8.82 2.21 -5.30
N HIS A 90 -8.98 2.40 -3.99
CA HIS A 90 -8.54 1.44 -2.96
C HIS A 90 -9.49 1.37 -1.77
N CYS A 91 -9.35 0.33 -0.94
CA CYS A 91 -10.29 -0.04 0.14
C CYS A 91 -10.51 0.97 1.28
N TYR A 92 -9.85 2.14 1.26
CA TYR A 92 -10.08 3.24 2.21
C TYR A 92 -10.84 4.41 1.57
N MET A 93 -11.14 4.34 0.27
CA MET A 93 -11.95 5.33 -0.43
C MET A 93 -13.43 4.98 -0.28
N LYS A 94 -14.28 6.00 -0.14
CA LYS A 94 -15.74 5.85 -0.08
C LYS A 94 -16.30 5.13 -1.32
N ASP A 95 -15.74 5.43 -2.48
CA ASP A 95 -16.19 4.92 -3.77
C ASP A 95 -15.62 3.53 -4.09
N TYR A 96 -14.83 2.94 -3.19
CA TYR A 96 -14.32 1.59 -3.39
C TYR A 96 -15.45 0.56 -3.28
N PRO A 97 -15.68 -0.27 -4.32
CA PRO A 97 -16.68 -1.32 -4.25
C PRO A 97 -16.16 -2.41 -3.31
N GLY A 98 -16.48 -2.30 -2.02
CA GLY A 98 -16.02 -3.20 -0.95
C GLY A 98 -16.44 -4.67 -1.11
N LYS A 99 -17.28 -4.98 -2.10
CA LYS A 99 -17.65 -6.32 -2.52
C LYS A 99 -17.82 -6.35 -4.03
N VAL A 100 -16.92 -7.06 -4.73
CA VAL A 100 -17.38 -7.81 -5.91
C VAL A 100 -18.20 -8.94 -5.29
N ASN A 101 -19.52 -8.84 -5.30
CA ASN A 101 -20.41 -9.88 -4.80
C ASN A 101 -20.24 -11.15 -5.66
N GLY A 102 -19.20 -11.93 -5.38
CA GLY A 102 -19.09 -13.30 -5.83
C GLY A 102 -20.11 -14.12 -5.06
N LYS A 103 -21.34 -14.20 -5.57
CA LYS A 103 -22.12 -15.42 -5.38
C LYS A 103 -21.34 -16.51 -6.11
N SER A 104 -20.73 -17.41 -5.35
CA SER A 104 -20.31 -18.74 -5.79
C SER A 104 -20.88 -19.73 -4.80
#